data_AF-A0A9P6IL41-F1
#
_entry.id   AF-A0A9P6IL41-F1
#
_cell.length_a   1.000
_cell.length_b   1.000
_cell.length_c   1.000
_cell.angle_alpha   90.00
_cell.angle_beta   90.00
_cell.angle_gamma   90.00
#
_symmetry.space_group_name_H-M   'P 1'
#
loop_
_entity.id
_entity.type
_entity.pdbx_description
1 polymer ?
#
loop_
_entity_poly.entity_id
_entity_poly.type
_entity_poly.pdbx_seq_one_letter_code
_entity_poly.pdbx_strand_id
1 'polypeptide(L)'
;NVILLANEWQRTVDELFRVLKPGGWLELLEPDLFVRGGGELCQFAGRYCVGMFEGTGRNPNMIHELQPLLERAGFVNVEVKVWSIPLGWGGVIGQAMSVNQRQFVNEMKPIYVRQGHGTAEEYEVLTKKIFEEAVEKQGYINYHIATGQKPQDAASSFSFPSMTLDGFKRSPMLQLERCIDEEDDDTADENENENEVASKPQVVES
;
A
#
# COMPACT_ATOMS: atom_id res chain seq x y z
N ASN A 1 10.05 -4.59 1.81
CA ASN A 1 9.29 -3.56 2.55
C ASN A 1 10.14 -2.30 2.69
N VAL A 2 9.67 -1.17 2.17
CA VAL A 2 10.36 0.12 2.32
C VAL A 2 9.79 0.77 3.58
N ILE A 3 10.60 0.88 4.62
CA ILE A 3 10.31 1.72 5.80
C ILE A 3 11.26 2.91 5.73
N LEU A 4 10.70 4.11 5.61
CA LEU A 4 11.43 5.36 5.41
C LEU A 4 12.33 5.69 6.60
N LEU A 5 13.54 6.17 6.29
CA LEU A 5 14.41 6.81 7.28
C LEU A 5 13.79 8.11 7.78
N ALA A 6 14.18 8.54 8.98
CA ALA A 6 13.62 9.74 9.61
C ALA A 6 13.69 10.99 8.72
N ASN A 7 14.76 11.14 7.94
CA ASN A 7 14.98 12.27 7.04
C ASN A 7 14.31 12.13 5.66
N GLU A 8 13.71 10.98 5.35
CA GLU A 8 13.08 10.71 4.04
C GLU A 8 11.60 11.07 4.02
N TRP A 9 10.96 11.20 5.18
CA TRP A 9 9.52 11.45 5.31
C TRP A 9 9.07 12.72 4.61
N GLN A 10 9.68 13.87 4.92
CA GLN A 10 9.26 15.15 4.33
C GLN A 10 9.44 15.13 2.82
N ARG A 11 10.62 14.71 2.34
CA ARG A 11 10.90 14.60 0.91
C ARG A 11 9.89 13.68 0.20
N THR A 12 9.50 12.57 0.82
CA THR A 12 8.54 11.63 0.25
C THR A 12 7.14 12.27 0.16
N VAL A 13 6.70 12.95 1.21
CA VAL A 13 5.39 13.62 1.20
C VAL A 13 5.35 14.82 0.25
N ASP A 14 6.45 15.57 0.13
CA ASP A 14 6.57 16.65 -0.87
C ASP A 14 6.43 16.10 -2.29
N GLU A 15 7.03 14.93 -2.56
CA GLU A 15 6.92 14.26 -3.85
C GLU A 15 5.50 13.73 -4.10
N LEU A 16 4.86 13.14 -3.09
CA LEU A 16 3.45 12.74 -3.16
C LEU A 16 2.54 13.94 -3.46
N PHE A 17 2.77 15.07 -2.79
CA PHE A 17 2.06 16.32 -3.09
C PHE A 17 2.29 16.78 -4.53
N ARG A 18 3.54 16.72 -5.02
CA ARG A 18 3.90 17.14 -6.39
C ARG A 18 3.14 16.32 -7.44
N VAL A 19 3.10 15.00 -7.30
CA VAL A 19 2.48 14.10 -8.29
C VAL A 19 0.96 14.03 -8.20
N LEU A 20 0.39 14.33 -7.03
CA LEU A 20 -1.04 14.35 -6.85
C LEU A 20 -1.68 15.46 -7.71
N LYS A 21 -2.79 15.16 -8.37
CA LYS A 21 -3.55 16.17 -9.12
C LYS A 21 -4.16 17.20 -8.16
N PRO A 22 -4.39 18.45 -8.59
CA PRO A 22 -5.16 19.42 -7.82
C PRO A 22 -6.51 18.83 -7.38
N GLY A 23 -6.89 19.05 -6.11
CA GLY A 23 -8.07 18.46 -5.49
C GLY A 23 -7.97 16.98 -5.10
N GLY A 24 -6.86 16.29 -5.41
CA GLY A 24 -6.62 14.91 -5.02
C GLY A 24 -6.36 14.74 -3.52
N TRP A 25 -6.59 13.54 -3.00
CA TRP A 25 -6.39 13.19 -1.59
C TRP A 25 -5.22 12.24 -1.40
N LEU A 26 -4.46 12.46 -0.33
CA LEU A 26 -3.48 11.53 0.22
C LEU A 26 -4.01 11.00 1.55
N GLU A 27 -3.85 9.69 1.78
CA GLU A 27 -4.08 9.05 3.07
C GLU A 27 -2.80 8.30 3.46
N LEU A 28 -2.31 8.55 4.68
CA LEU A 28 -1.21 7.84 5.32
C LEU A 28 -1.76 7.04 6.50
N LEU A 29 -1.43 5.75 6.55
CA LEU A 29 -1.88 4.82 7.58
C LEU A 29 -0.66 4.25 8.30
N GLU A 30 -0.43 4.67 9.53
CA GLU A 30 0.75 4.28 10.31
C GLU A 30 0.39 3.65 11.66
N PRO A 31 0.89 2.45 11.99
CA PRO A 31 0.67 1.82 13.29
C PRO A 31 1.55 2.44 14.39
N ASP A 32 1.00 2.49 15.59
CA ASP A 32 1.78 2.57 16.82
C ASP A 32 2.59 1.27 17.00
N LEU A 33 3.82 1.40 17.50
CA LEU A 33 4.69 0.26 17.80
C LEU A 33 4.30 -0.46 19.10
N PHE A 34 3.43 0.14 19.91
CA PHE A 34 2.96 -0.44 21.16
C PHE A 34 1.58 -1.10 21.02
N VAL A 35 1.48 -2.34 21.52
CA VAL A 35 0.19 -2.99 21.80
C VAL A 35 -0.35 -2.42 23.12
N ARG A 36 -1.41 -1.62 23.01
CA ARG A 36 -2.13 -1.02 24.14
C ARG A 36 -3.05 -2.06 24.79
N GLY A 37 -3.29 -1.96 26.10
CA GLY A 37 -4.08 -2.94 26.85
C GLY A 37 -3.37 -4.29 27.09
N GLY A 38 -2.27 -4.58 26.37
CA GLY A 38 -1.40 -5.73 26.65
C GLY A 38 -0.58 -5.59 27.93
N GLY A 39 0.08 -6.68 28.33
CA GLY A 39 0.94 -6.71 29.52
C GLY A 39 2.42 -6.55 29.23
N GLU A 40 3.27 -7.03 30.13
CA GLU A 40 4.72 -6.79 30.09
C GLU A 40 5.41 -7.36 28.84
N LEU A 41 4.92 -8.48 28.30
CA LEU A 41 5.49 -9.04 27.07
C LEU A 41 5.16 -8.15 25.86
N CYS A 42 3.94 -7.66 25.79
CA CYS A 42 3.53 -6.66 24.79
C CYS A 42 4.34 -5.37 24.91
N GLN A 43 4.58 -4.88 26.13
CA GLN A 43 5.40 -3.67 26.35
C GLN A 43 6.87 -3.91 26.01
N PHE A 44 7.40 -5.10 26.31
CA PHE A 44 8.74 -5.50 25.89
C PHE A 44 8.86 -5.47 24.36
N ALA A 45 7.89 -6.05 23.64
CA ALA A 45 7.88 -6.06 22.18
C ALA A 45 7.88 -4.65 21.58
N GLY A 46 7.06 -3.73 22.14
CA GLY A 46 7.04 -2.33 21.70
C GLY A 46 8.39 -1.63 21.91
N ARG A 47 8.98 -1.75 23.11
CA ARG A 47 10.31 -1.17 23.41
C ARG A 47 11.40 -1.74 22.50
N TYR A 48 11.34 -3.04 22.22
CA TYR A 48 12.26 -3.68 21.29
C TYR A 48 12.15 -3.09 19.89
N CYS A 49 10.93 -2.92 19.39
CA CYS A 49 10.69 -2.32 18.07
C CYS A 49 11.18 -0.87 18.01
N VAL A 50 10.94 -0.06 19.05
CA VAL A 50 11.45 1.32 19.16
C VAL A 50 12.96 1.36 19.01
N GLY A 51 13.70 0.60 19.84
CA GLY A 51 15.16 0.61 19.80
C GLY A 51 15.73 0.12 18.47
N MET A 52 15.05 -0.81 17.82
CA MET A 52 15.42 -1.32 16.51
C MET A 52 15.17 -0.31 15.38
N PHE A 53 14.08 0.48 15.44
CA PHE A 53 13.82 1.57 14.50
C PHE A 53 14.85 2.68 14.67
N GLU A 54 15.10 3.13 15.90
CA GLU A 54 16.08 4.17 16.20
C GLU A 54 17.49 3.75 15.77
N GLY A 55 17.90 2.52 16.12
CA GLY A 55 19.21 1.96 15.76
C GLY A 55 19.43 1.80 14.24
N THR A 56 18.37 1.93 13.43
CA THR A 56 18.44 1.87 11.98
C THR A 56 18.06 3.19 11.29
N GLY A 57 18.05 4.30 12.03
CA GLY A 57 17.84 5.66 11.50
C GLY A 57 16.38 6.00 11.19
N ARG A 58 15.43 5.26 11.76
CA ARG A 58 13.98 5.49 11.59
C ARG A 58 13.42 6.25 12.79
N ASN A 59 12.34 6.99 12.56
CA ASN A 59 11.62 7.67 13.64
C ASN A 59 10.46 6.79 14.13
N PRO A 60 10.55 6.16 15.33
CA PRO A 60 9.46 5.35 15.88
C PRO A 60 8.22 6.17 16.26
N ASN A 61 8.36 7.50 16.36
CA ASN A 61 7.30 8.42 16.77
C ASN A 61 6.73 9.21 15.58
N MET A 62 6.95 8.76 14.34
CA MET A 62 6.45 9.45 13.14
C MET A 62 4.92 9.62 13.13
N ILE A 63 4.19 8.73 13.80
CA ILE A 63 2.73 8.83 14.00
C ILE A 63 2.28 10.19 14.58
N HIS A 64 3.13 10.86 15.37
CA HIS A 64 2.84 12.18 15.95
C HIS A 64 3.17 13.35 15.02
N GLU A 65 3.93 13.10 13.95
CA GLU A 65 4.40 14.10 13.00
C GLU A 65 3.56 14.13 11.72
N LEU A 66 2.61 13.20 11.54
CA LEU A 66 1.86 13.05 10.28
C LEU A 66 1.10 14.31 9.87
N GLN A 67 0.42 14.97 10.81
CA GLN A 67 -0.29 16.22 10.50
C GLN A 67 0.68 17.34 10.11
N PRO A 68 1.70 17.70 10.92
CA PRO A 68 2.71 18.68 10.53
C PRO A 68 3.40 18.34 9.20
N LEU A 69 3.61 17.06 8.92
CA LEU A 69 4.24 16.57 7.68
C LEU A 69 3.39 16.91 6.44
N LEU A 70 2.08 16.67 6.50
CA LEU A 70 1.15 17.02 5.43
C LEU A 70 0.99 18.54 5.28
N GLU A 71 0.85 19.27 6.40
CA GLU A 71 0.71 20.73 6.38
C GLU A 71 1.94 21.42 5.78
N ARG A 72 3.16 20.99 6.12
CA ARG A 72 4.40 21.53 5.55
C ARG A 72 4.53 21.28 4.05
N ALA A 73 4.00 20.17 3.54
CA ALA A 73 3.98 19.88 2.12
C ALA A 73 2.93 20.68 1.33
N GLY A 74 2.03 21.41 2.02
CA GLY A 74 1.02 22.27 1.41
C GLY A 74 -0.35 21.61 1.23
N PHE A 75 -0.60 20.47 1.86
CA PHE A 75 -1.94 19.89 1.91
C PHE A 75 -2.90 20.78 2.73
N VAL A 76 -4.17 20.79 2.34
CA VAL A 76 -5.29 21.43 3.05
C VAL A 76 -6.29 20.36 3.50
N ASN A 77 -7.28 20.74 4.32
CA ASN A 77 -8.26 19.80 4.89
C ASN A 77 -7.58 18.62 5.61
N VAL A 78 -6.48 18.91 6.32
CA VAL A 78 -5.70 17.90 7.01
C VAL A 78 -6.45 17.41 8.24
N GLU A 79 -6.59 16.10 8.38
CA GLU A 79 -7.21 15.46 9.53
C GLU A 79 -6.36 14.26 9.97
N VAL A 80 -6.26 14.04 11.28
CA VAL A 80 -5.69 12.81 11.84
C VAL A 80 -6.74 12.12 12.71
N LYS A 81 -7.01 10.86 12.38
CA LYS A 81 -7.86 9.95 13.15
C LYS A 81 -7.03 8.84 13.73
N VAL A 82 -7.46 8.30 14.88
CA VAL A 82 -6.85 7.12 15.49
C VAL A 82 -7.89 6.01 15.59
N TRP A 83 -7.56 4.85 15.03
CA TRP A 83 -8.39 3.64 15.13
C TRP A 83 -7.67 2.59 15.96
N SER A 84 -8.34 2.10 17.00
CA SER A 84 -7.84 1.01 17.82
C SER A 84 -8.27 -0.33 17.22
N ILE A 85 -7.30 -1.09 16.73
CA ILE A 85 -7.56 -2.38 16.07
C ILE A 85 -7.18 -3.52 17.02
N PRO A 86 -8.13 -4.39 17.42
CA PRO A 86 -7.87 -5.58 18.23
C PRO A 86 -6.75 -6.46 17.67
N LEU A 87 -5.92 -7.06 18.53
CA LEU A 87 -4.87 -7.99 18.12
C LEU A 87 -5.25 -9.43 18.48
N GLY A 88 -5.84 -10.15 17.51
CA GLY A 88 -6.22 -11.56 17.66
C GLY A 88 -7.54 -11.83 18.41
N TRP A 89 -8.27 -10.78 18.79
CA TRP A 89 -9.61 -10.84 19.41
C TRP A 89 -10.57 -9.89 18.69
N GLY A 90 -11.84 -9.78 19.11
CA GLY A 90 -12.77 -8.80 18.52
C GLY A 90 -13.27 -9.16 17.11
N GLY A 91 -13.31 -10.46 16.78
CA GLY A 91 -13.86 -10.98 15.52
C GLY A 91 -12.88 -10.96 14.36
N VAL A 92 -13.41 -10.92 13.14
CA VAL A 92 -12.63 -11.09 11.89
C VAL A 92 -11.54 -10.04 11.73
N ILE A 93 -11.81 -8.79 12.11
CA ILE A 93 -10.85 -7.68 12.00
C ILE A 93 -9.61 -7.94 12.85
N GLY A 94 -9.78 -8.36 14.11
CA GLY A 94 -8.61 -8.61 14.95
C GLY A 94 -7.86 -9.89 14.59
N GLN A 95 -8.54 -10.89 14.02
CA GLN A 95 -7.85 -12.05 13.45
C GLN A 95 -7.01 -11.66 12.23
N ALA A 96 -7.55 -10.84 11.33
CA ALA A 96 -6.79 -10.29 10.21
C ALA A 96 -5.58 -9.48 10.68
N MET A 97 -5.75 -8.65 11.71
CA MET A 97 -4.64 -7.91 12.33
C MET A 97 -3.59 -8.84 12.92
N SER A 98 -3.98 -9.93 13.58
CA SER A 98 -3.02 -10.92 14.09
C SER A 98 -2.21 -11.57 12.97
N VAL A 99 -2.82 -11.89 11.83
CA VAL A 99 -2.11 -12.41 10.66
C VAL A 99 -1.11 -11.39 10.11
N ASN A 100 -1.54 -10.13 9.95
CA ASN A 100 -0.67 -9.04 9.49
C ASN A 100 0.54 -8.84 10.42
N GLN A 101 0.30 -8.79 11.73
CA GLN A 101 1.36 -8.58 12.71
C GLN A 101 2.34 -9.77 12.81
N ARG A 102 1.88 -11.00 12.60
CA ARG A 102 2.79 -12.17 12.54
C ARG A 102 3.77 -12.05 11.38
N GLN A 103 3.36 -11.51 10.23
CA GLN A 103 4.28 -11.29 9.11
C GLN A 103 5.39 -10.30 9.49
N PHE A 104 5.02 -9.15 10.07
CA PHE A 104 5.98 -8.16 10.57
C PHE A 104 6.94 -8.76 11.60
N VAL A 105 6.42 -9.48 12.60
CA VAL A 105 7.22 -10.13 13.63
C VAL A 105 8.15 -11.20 13.05
N ASN A 106 7.74 -11.93 12.02
CA ASN A 106 8.59 -12.92 11.34
C ASN A 106 9.76 -12.26 10.59
N GLU A 107 9.54 -11.11 9.96
CA GLU A 107 10.59 -10.33 9.30
C GLU A 107 11.67 -9.86 10.30
N MET A 108 11.29 -9.70 11.56
CA MET A 108 12.20 -9.27 12.63
C MET A 108 13.09 -10.38 13.21
N LYS A 109 12.74 -11.65 12.99
CA LYS A 109 13.46 -12.81 13.54
C LYS A 109 14.96 -12.82 13.18
N PRO A 110 15.39 -12.61 11.91
CA PRO A 110 16.81 -12.64 11.57
C PRO A 110 17.60 -11.52 12.24
N ILE A 111 16.98 -10.35 12.48
CA ILE A 111 17.63 -9.22 13.16
C ILE A 111 17.85 -9.56 14.63
N TYR A 112 16.82 -10.11 15.30
CA TYR A 112 16.90 -10.55 16.69
C TYR A 112 18.05 -11.54 16.93
N VAL A 113 18.14 -12.56 16.08
CA VAL A 113 19.20 -13.58 16.17
C VAL A 113 20.58 -13.00 15.87
N ARG A 114 20.72 -12.19 14.81
CA ARG A 114 22.02 -11.57 14.45
C ARG A 114 22.54 -10.64 15.54
N GLN A 115 21.66 -9.98 16.29
CA GLN A 115 22.04 -9.12 17.41
C GLN A 115 22.40 -9.90 18.69
N GLY A 116 22.26 -11.22 18.70
CA GLY A 116 22.61 -12.07 19.83
C GLY A 116 21.60 -12.00 20.99
N HIS A 117 20.38 -11.53 20.74
CA HIS A 117 19.33 -11.45 21.76
C HIS A 117 18.73 -12.82 22.14
N GLY A 118 18.98 -13.85 21.33
CA GLY A 118 18.58 -15.23 21.56
C GLY A 118 18.58 -16.06 20.28
N THR A 119 18.19 -17.33 20.38
CA THR A 119 18.08 -18.23 19.23
C THR A 119 16.80 -18.00 18.43
N ALA A 120 16.73 -18.64 17.26
CA ALA A 120 15.55 -18.64 16.41
C ALA A 120 14.33 -19.24 17.13
N GLU A 121 14.55 -20.31 17.90
CA GLU A 121 13.54 -21.05 18.66
C GLU A 121 13.06 -20.23 19.86
N GLU A 122 13.98 -19.57 20.58
CA GLU A 122 13.64 -18.67 21.68
C GLU A 122 12.76 -17.51 21.20
N TYR A 123 13.04 -16.96 20.01
CA TYR A 123 12.23 -15.91 19.41
C TYR A 123 10.81 -16.39 19.05
N GLU A 124 10.67 -17.59 18.50
CA GLU A 124 9.35 -18.17 18.19
C GLU A 124 8.52 -18.39 19.45
N VAL A 125 9.15 -18.91 20.51
CA VAL A 125 8.48 -19.09 21.81
C VAL A 125 8.08 -17.74 22.41
N LEU A 126 8.96 -16.75 22.37
CA LEU A 126 8.69 -15.40 22.89
C LEU A 126 7.52 -14.74 22.15
N THR A 127 7.55 -14.76 20.82
CA THR A 127 6.52 -14.11 20.00
C THR A 127 5.16 -14.80 20.15
N LYS A 128 5.13 -16.15 20.24
CA LYS A 128 3.91 -16.89 20.58
C LYS A 128 3.30 -16.39 21.89
N LYS A 129 4.10 -16.25 22.95
CA LYS A 129 3.64 -15.74 24.25
C LYS A 129 3.17 -14.29 24.20
N ILE A 130 3.81 -13.44 23.40
CA ILE A 130 3.36 -12.05 23.18
C ILE A 130 1.96 -12.02 22.56
N PHE A 131 1.72 -12.82 21.50
CA PHE A 131 0.39 -12.89 20.88
C PHE A 131 -0.66 -13.52 21.80
N GLU A 132 -0.30 -14.54 22.59
CA GLU A 132 -1.19 -15.12 23.60
C GLU A 132 -1.60 -14.09 24.66
N GLU A 133 -0.63 -13.34 25.21
CA GLU A 133 -0.92 -12.25 26.16
C GLU A 133 -1.80 -11.17 25.53
N ALA A 134 -1.53 -10.78 24.28
CA ALA A 134 -2.32 -9.77 23.59
C ALA A 134 -3.79 -10.19 23.43
N VAL A 135 -4.05 -11.47 23.12
CA VAL A 135 -5.43 -11.98 23.04
C VAL A 135 -6.07 -12.05 24.41
N GLU A 136 -5.38 -12.62 25.41
CA GLU A 136 -5.88 -12.77 26.78
C GLU A 136 -6.29 -11.43 27.40
N LYS A 137 -5.46 -10.40 27.22
CA LYS A 137 -5.68 -9.07 27.79
C LYS A 137 -6.45 -8.13 26.88
N GLN A 138 -6.96 -8.63 25.75
CA GLN A 138 -7.67 -7.82 24.77
C GLN A 138 -6.85 -6.59 24.30
N GLY A 139 -5.56 -6.81 24.05
CA GLY A 139 -4.64 -5.80 23.55
C GLY A 139 -4.95 -5.37 22.12
N TYR A 140 -4.68 -4.12 21.79
CA TYR A 140 -4.98 -3.52 20.49
C TYR A 140 -3.83 -2.62 20.02
N ILE A 141 -3.75 -2.38 18.72
CA ILE A 141 -2.78 -1.46 18.11
C ILE A 141 -3.54 -0.24 17.62
N ASN A 142 -3.04 0.95 17.96
CA ASN A 142 -3.57 2.19 17.42
C ASN A 142 -2.98 2.44 16.03
N TYR A 143 -3.85 2.66 15.05
CA TYR A 143 -3.48 3.11 13.72
C TYR A 143 -3.82 4.58 13.56
N HIS A 144 -2.84 5.38 13.20
CA HIS A 144 -3.01 6.80 12.89
C HIS A 144 -3.27 6.93 11.39
N ILE A 145 -4.39 7.53 11.05
CA ILE A 145 -4.83 7.78 9.69
C ILE A 145 -4.75 9.28 9.49
N ALA A 146 -3.80 9.73 8.68
CA ALA A 146 -3.65 11.13 8.33
C ALA A 146 -4.12 11.33 6.89
N THR A 147 -5.11 12.21 6.69
CA THR A 147 -5.60 12.57 5.37
C THR A 147 -5.24 14.01 5.06
N GLY A 148 -5.02 14.31 3.77
CA GLY A 148 -4.79 15.67 3.30
C GLY A 148 -5.17 15.81 1.84
N GLN A 149 -5.76 16.95 1.48
CA GLN A 149 -6.16 17.25 0.11
C GLN A 149 -5.20 18.26 -0.51
N LYS A 150 -4.75 18.02 -1.74
CA LYS A 150 -4.03 19.04 -2.50
C LYS A 150 -5.01 20.17 -2.89
N PRO A 151 -4.66 21.45 -2.71
CA PRO A 151 -5.52 22.56 -3.10
C PRO A 151 -5.99 22.46 -4.56
N GLN A 152 -7.22 22.91 -4.83
CA GLN A 152 -7.82 22.86 -6.17
C GLN A 152 -7.12 23.82 -7.15
N ASP A 153 -6.59 24.91 -6.62
CA ASP A 153 -5.87 25.97 -7.31
C ASP A 153 -4.34 25.76 -7.30
N ALA A 154 -3.86 24.63 -6.75
CA ALA A 154 -2.45 24.28 -6.81
C ALA A 154 -2.01 24.24 -8.28
N ALA A 155 -1.07 25.12 -8.66
CA ALA A 155 -0.60 25.23 -10.02
C ALA A 155 -0.16 23.85 -10.54
N SER A 156 -0.80 23.39 -11.61
CA SER A 156 -0.37 22.21 -12.34
C SER A 156 1.03 22.48 -12.87
N SER A 157 2.06 21.91 -12.25
CA SER A 157 3.44 21.99 -12.77
C SER A 157 3.61 21.27 -14.12
N PHE A 158 2.54 20.69 -14.67
CA PHE A 158 2.49 20.18 -16.03
C PHE A 158 2.26 21.32 -17.02
N SER A 159 3.32 22.09 -17.27
CA SER A 159 3.45 22.83 -18.52
C SER A 159 3.77 21.82 -19.62
N PHE A 160 2.77 21.32 -20.32
CA PHE A 160 3.02 20.75 -21.65
C PHE A 160 3.53 21.90 -22.53
N PRO A 161 4.68 21.77 -23.21
CA PRO A 161 5.04 22.71 -24.25
C PRO A 161 3.87 22.77 -25.22
N SER A 162 3.33 23.97 -25.45
CA SER A 162 2.40 24.20 -26.55
C SER A 162 3.13 23.78 -27.83
N MET A 163 2.82 22.58 -28.33
CA MET A 163 3.25 22.18 -29.65
C MET A 163 2.31 22.93 -30.60
N THR A 164 2.73 24.13 -31.01
CA THR A 164 2.09 24.84 -32.11
C THR A 164 2.10 23.93 -33.33
N LEU A 165 0.96 23.85 -34.01
CA LEU A 165 0.69 23.04 -35.20
C LEU A 165 1.49 23.47 -36.46
N ASP A 166 2.68 24.04 -36.29
CA ASP A 166 3.59 24.42 -37.36
C ASP A 166 4.83 23.55 -37.29
N GLY A 167 4.76 22.34 -37.86
CA GLY A 167 5.95 21.49 -37.93
C GLY A 167 5.78 20.06 -38.40
N PHE A 168 4.55 19.56 -38.58
CA PHE A 168 4.36 18.22 -39.14
C PHE A 168 4.52 18.26 -40.67
N LYS A 169 5.78 18.25 -41.14
CA LYS A 169 6.07 17.79 -42.50
C LYS A 169 5.67 16.32 -42.57
N ARG A 170 4.49 16.06 -43.15
CA ARG A 170 4.01 14.72 -43.48
C ARG A 170 5.07 14.03 -44.35
N SER A 171 5.59 12.90 -43.88
CA SER A 171 6.31 11.95 -44.73
C SER A 171 5.28 11.19 -45.59
N PRO A 172 5.57 10.87 -46.87
CA PRO A 172 4.56 10.46 -47.84
C PRO A 172 4.38 8.95 -47.82
N MET A 173 3.30 8.46 -47.20
CA MET A 173 2.74 7.16 -47.56
C MET A 173 1.27 7.13 -47.17
N LEU A 174 0.43 7.72 -48.02
CA LEU A 174 -1.02 7.47 -48.13
C LEU A 174 -1.47 8.17 -49.40
N GLN A 175 -1.25 7.48 -50.52
CA GLN A 175 -1.77 7.85 -51.83
C GLN A 175 -2.62 6.66 -52.29
N LEU A 176 -3.87 6.64 -51.85
CA LEU A 176 -4.98 6.04 -52.60
C LEU A 176 -6.30 6.50 -51.95
N GLU A 177 -6.82 7.62 -52.43
CA GLU A 177 -8.20 8.03 -52.19
C GLU A 177 -9.13 7.26 -53.14
N ARG A 178 -10.25 6.80 -52.58
CA ARG A 178 -11.62 6.88 -53.08
C ARG A 178 -11.86 6.81 -54.60
N CYS A 179 -12.53 5.74 -55.02
CA CYS A 179 -13.62 5.68 -56.02
C CYS A 179 -14.32 4.34 -55.69
N ILE A 180 -15.61 4.24 -55.37
CA ILE A 180 -16.76 4.21 -56.28
C ILE A 180 -18.03 4.19 -55.40
N ASP A 181 -19.04 4.98 -55.78
CA ASP A 181 -20.42 4.97 -55.27
C ASP A 181 -21.24 3.79 -55.82
N GLU A 182 -22.28 3.42 -55.06
CA GLU A 182 -23.58 2.77 -55.41
C GLU A 182 -23.71 1.90 -56.68
N GLU A 183 -24.10 0.62 -56.51
CA GLU A 183 -25.40 0.05 -56.90
C GLU A 183 -25.37 -1.50 -57.00
N ASP A 184 -26.49 -2.08 -56.54
CA ASP A 184 -27.16 -3.30 -56.97
C ASP A 184 -26.61 -4.72 -56.71
N ASP A 185 -27.36 -5.37 -55.81
CA ASP A 185 -28.22 -6.54 -56.09
C ASP A 185 -27.62 -7.95 -56.27
N ASP A 186 -28.24 -8.83 -55.49
CA ASP A 186 -28.60 -10.20 -55.77
C ASP A 186 -27.65 -11.39 -55.54
N THR A 187 -28.28 -12.42 -54.94
CA THR A 187 -27.98 -13.85 -54.87
C THR A 187 -27.14 -14.45 -53.73
N ALA A 188 -27.88 -15.21 -52.89
CA ALA A 188 -27.64 -16.54 -52.29
C ALA A 188 -26.26 -17.19 -52.48
N ASP A 189 -25.69 -17.93 -51.53
CA ASP A 189 -26.17 -19.25 -51.08
C ASP A 189 -25.22 -19.81 -49.98
N GLU A 190 -25.62 -20.95 -49.47
CA GLU A 190 -25.28 -21.65 -48.22
C GLU A 190 -23.84 -22.17 -47.97
N ASN A 191 -23.68 -22.62 -46.71
CA ASN A 191 -22.84 -23.72 -46.20
C ASN A 191 -21.39 -23.45 -45.78
N GLU A 192 -21.11 -23.66 -44.48
CA GLU A 192 -20.36 -24.80 -43.91
C GLU A 192 -19.92 -24.41 -42.47
N ASN A 193 -20.40 -25.08 -41.42
CA ASN A 193 -19.89 -26.34 -40.86
C ASN A 193 -18.57 -26.16 -40.08
N GLU A 194 -18.65 -25.95 -38.76
CA GLU A 194 -17.54 -26.30 -37.87
C GLU A 194 -18.05 -27.15 -36.70
N ASN A 195 -17.70 -28.42 -36.82
CA ASN A 195 -17.73 -29.48 -35.84
C ASN A 195 -16.40 -29.45 -35.05
N GLU A 196 -16.35 -30.21 -33.96
CA GLU A 196 -15.16 -30.63 -33.19
C GLU A 196 -14.63 -29.73 -32.06
N VAL A 197 -14.83 -30.11 -30.78
CA VAL A 197 -14.06 -31.10 -29.95
C VAL A 197 -12.93 -30.37 -29.20
N ALA A 198 -12.63 -30.57 -27.93
CA ALA A 198 -13.19 -31.34 -26.82
C ALA A 198 -12.45 -30.94 -25.52
N SER A 199 -12.93 -31.48 -24.39
CA SER A 199 -12.12 -32.19 -23.37
C SER A 199 -12.28 -31.71 -21.93
N LYS A 200 -13.12 -32.46 -21.19
CA LYS A 200 -12.99 -32.87 -19.79
C LYS A 200 -13.72 -34.23 -19.66
N PRO A 201 -13.51 -35.07 -18.63
CA PRO A 201 -12.61 -34.95 -17.47
C PRO A 201 -11.74 -36.22 -17.25
N GLN A 202 -10.76 -36.13 -16.34
CA GLN A 202 -10.23 -37.32 -15.66
C GLN A 202 -10.61 -37.29 -14.18
N VAL A 203 -11.29 -38.35 -13.77
CA VAL A 203 -11.49 -38.81 -12.40
C VAL A 203 -10.73 -40.11 -12.29
N VAL A 204 -9.85 -40.26 -11.30
CA VAL A 204 -9.41 -41.57 -10.81
C VAL A 204 -9.22 -41.46 -9.30
N GLU A 205 -10.10 -42.15 -8.57
CA GLU A 205 -9.84 -42.65 -7.22
C GLU A 205 -9.06 -43.96 -7.32
N SER A 206 -7.99 -44.11 -6.54
CA SER A 206 -7.71 -45.18 -5.56
C SER A 206 -6.25 -45.10 -5.09
#